data_AF-A0A1Y1S0W4-F1
#
_entry.id   AF-A0A1Y1S0W4-F1
#
_cell.length_a   1.000
_cell.length_b   1.000
_cell.length_c   1.000
_cell.angle_alpha   90.00
_cell.angle_beta   90.00
_cell.angle_gamma   90.00
#
_symmetry.space_group_name_H-M   'P 1'
#
loop_
_entity.id
_entity.type
_entity.pdbx_description
1 polymer ?
#
loop_
_entity_poly.entity_id
_entity_poly.type
_entity_poly.pdbx_seq_one_letter_code
_entity_poly.pdbx_strand_id
1 'polypeptide(L)'
;MLSRLPGSSSQYALTMPGNLLLITISTGKKSTGDKGYSMAKFFIDTNILVYANDKRDPDKQRQAVDLISGLMKSGEGVISTQVLQEYANVAVGKLGQSEEVVLRQLHLLEKIELVTQSSSMIRRAVEIRKTYGINFWDACIVSNAESAECDAIYSEDLNTGQFYSGIRIINPFVE
;
A
#
# COMPACT_ATOMS: atom_id res chain seq x y z
N MET A 1 -32.78 10.07 28.68
CA MET A 1 -32.29 11.45 28.96
C MET A 1 -30.84 11.31 29.45
N LEU A 2 -29.88 12.04 28.87
CA LEU A 2 -28.46 11.97 29.30
C LEU A 2 -28.27 12.84 30.55
N SER A 3 -27.78 12.25 31.64
CA SER A 3 -27.40 13.00 32.83
C SER A 3 -25.93 12.74 33.19
N ARG A 4 -25.24 13.80 33.62
CA ARG A 4 -23.83 13.75 34.01
C ARG A 4 -23.72 13.21 35.44
N LEU A 5 -22.76 12.30 35.68
CA LEU A 5 -22.54 11.74 37.02
C LEU A 5 -21.70 12.70 37.89
N PRO A 6 -21.96 12.80 39.20
CA PRO A 6 -21.17 13.65 40.09
C PRO A 6 -19.74 13.12 40.23
N GLY A 7 -18.74 13.99 39.99
CA GLY A 7 -17.32 13.68 40.23
C GLY A 7 -16.48 13.26 39.02
N SER A 8 -17.04 13.24 37.79
CA SER A 8 -16.26 12.89 36.58
C SER A 8 -16.54 13.82 35.40
N SER A 9 -15.47 14.27 34.73
CA SER A 9 -15.54 15.15 33.56
C SER A 9 -16.05 14.44 32.29
N SER A 10 -16.10 13.10 32.31
CA SER A 10 -16.15 12.27 31.09
C SER A 10 -17.14 11.10 31.18
N GLN A 11 -17.99 11.04 32.20
CA GLN A 11 -18.96 9.95 32.40
C GLN A 11 -20.40 10.48 32.40
N TYR A 12 -21.23 9.85 31.58
CA TYR A 12 -22.64 10.18 31.42
C TYR A 12 -23.48 8.90 31.55
N ALA A 13 -24.60 9.00 32.24
CA ALA A 13 -25.59 7.93 32.33
C ALA A 13 -26.71 8.20 31.32
N LEU A 14 -27.02 7.20 30.49
CA LEU A 14 -28.18 7.22 29.61
C LEU A 14 -29.25 6.29 30.21
N THR A 15 -30.33 6.85 30.71
CA THR A 15 -31.46 6.05 31.22
C THR A 15 -32.35 5.60 30.06
N MET A 16 -32.44 4.28 29.88
CA MET A 16 -33.46 3.58 29.08
C MET A 16 -34.20 2.60 29.99
N PRO A 17 -35.48 2.29 29.75
CA PRO A 17 -36.23 1.36 30.59
C PRO A 17 -35.67 -0.06 30.45
N GLY A 18 -35.10 -0.59 31.53
CA GLY A 18 -34.80 -2.03 31.68
C GLY A 18 -33.33 -2.46 31.67
N ASN A 19 -32.34 -1.59 31.44
CA ASN A 19 -30.91 -1.91 31.63
C ASN A 19 -30.06 -0.64 31.78
N LEU A 20 -29.15 -0.62 32.75
CA LEU A 20 -28.24 0.49 32.99
C LEU A 20 -26.96 0.30 32.17
N LEU A 21 -26.76 1.12 31.13
CA LEU A 21 -25.51 1.15 30.35
C LEU A 21 -24.65 2.34 30.80
N LEU A 22 -23.49 2.05 31.38
CA LEU A 22 -22.48 3.06 31.73
C LEU A 22 -21.65 3.40 30.49
N ILE A 23 -21.71 4.65 30.04
CA ILE A 23 -20.91 5.14 28.90
C ILE A 23 -19.79 6.02 29.45
N THR A 24 -18.54 5.58 29.28
CA THR A 24 -17.34 6.37 29.57
C THR A 24 -16.80 6.96 28.28
N ILE A 25 -16.77 8.27 28.14
CA ILE A 25 -16.23 8.96 26.96
C ILE A 25 -14.75 9.27 27.24
N SER A 26 -13.86 8.38 26.81
CA SER A 26 -12.41 8.59 26.96
C SER A 26 -11.89 9.62 25.95
N THR A 27 -11.39 10.75 26.44
CA THR A 27 -10.63 11.71 25.63
C THR A 27 -9.22 11.17 25.41
N GLY A 28 -9.02 10.49 24.28
CA GLY A 28 -7.73 10.26 23.61
C GLY A 28 -6.65 9.46 24.35
N LYS A 29 -6.46 8.18 23.99
CA LYS A 29 -5.22 7.57 23.43
C LYS A 29 -5.41 6.03 23.30
N LYS A 30 -5.06 5.49 22.13
CA LYS A 30 -4.88 4.07 21.73
C LYS A 30 -6.03 3.11 22.05
N SER A 31 -6.81 2.81 21.00
CA SER A 31 -7.64 1.61 20.91
C SER A 31 -6.75 0.37 20.85
N THR A 32 -7.04 -0.59 21.74
CA THR A 32 -6.60 -1.99 21.63
C THR A 32 -7.86 -2.84 21.67
N GLY A 33 -8.02 -3.74 20.72
CA GLY A 33 -9.00 -4.82 20.78
C GLY A 33 -10.24 -4.66 19.90
N ASP A 34 -10.03 -4.52 18.59
CA ASP A 34 -10.85 -5.25 17.63
C ASP A 34 -9.86 -6.07 16.78
N LYS A 35 -9.95 -7.41 16.81
CA LYS A 35 -9.25 -8.21 15.81
C LYS A 35 -10.08 -8.14 14.53
N GLY A 36 -10.17 -6.94 13.97
CA GLY A 36 -10.46 -6.79 12.55
C GLY A 36 -9.36 -7.54 11.82
N TYR A 37 -9.72 -8.45 10.92
CA TYR A 37 -8.78 -8.95 9.93
C TYR A 37 -8.14 -7.70 9.29
N SER A 38 -6.87 -7.42 9.58
CA SER A 38 -6.14 -6.46 8.75
C SER A 38 -6.03 -7.14 7.40
N MET A 39 -6.78 -6.64 6.42
CA MET A 39 -6.63 -7.09 5.05
C MET A 39 -5.18 -6.86 4.66
N ALA A 40 -4.50 -7.92 4.24
CA ALA A 40 -3.09 -7.84 3.90
C ALA A 40 -2.91 -6.83 2.76
N LYS A 41 -1.92 -5.95 2.85
CA LYS A 41 -1.63 -4.94 1.82
C LYS A 41 -0.40 -5.31 1.03
N PHE A 42 -0.50 -5.20 -0.29
CA PHE A 42 0.56 -5.57 -1.21
C PHE A 42 0.97 -4.38 -2.06
N PHE A 43 2.23 -3.96 -1.92
CA PHE A 43 2.80 -2.92 -2.74
C PHE A 43 3.20 -3.47 -4.11
N ILE A 44 2.88 -2.75 -5.18
CA ILE A 44 3.18 -3.13 -6.57
C ILE A 44 4.29 -2.23 -7.09
N ASP A 45 5.43 -2.83 -7.46
CA ASP A 45 6.55 -2.13 -8.07
C ASP A 45 6.31 -1.82 -9.55
N THR A 46 7.09 -0.89 -10.12
CA THR A 46 6.97 -0.45 -11.51
C THR A 46 7.14 -1.59 -12.50
N ASN A 47 8.09 -2.51 -12.26
CA ASN A 47 8.36 -3.62 -13.17
C ASN A 47 7.11 -4.49 -13.41
N ILE A 48 6.29 -4.73 -12.39
CA ILE A 48 5.04 -5.49 -12.51
C ILE A 48 4.05 -4.76 -13.42
N LEU A 49 3.88 -3.44 -13.25
CA LEU A 49 3.02 -2.63 -14.12
C LEU A 49 3.53 -2.63 -15.57
N VAL A 50 4.85 -2.59 -15.76
CA VAL A 50 5.48 -2.65 -17.08
C VAL A 50 5.21 -3.99 -17.74
N TYR A 51 5.41 -5.11 -17.03
CA TYR A 51 5.15 -6.45 -17.58
C TYR A 51 3.69 -6.64 -18.00
N ALA A 52 2.73 -6.15 -17.21
CA ALA A 52 1.32 -6.22 -17.58
C ALA A 52 1.01 -5.54 -18.93
N ASN A 53 1.89 -4.65 -19.39
CA ASN A 53 1.73 -3.87 -20.62
C ASN A 53 2.76 -4.21 -21.71
N ASP A 54 3.72 -5.10 -21.43
CA ASP A 54 4.75 -5.51 -22.36
C ASP A 54 4.33 -6.78 -23.11
N LYS A 55 4.27 -6.71 -24.45
CA LYS A 55 3.87 -7.84 -25.30
C LYS A 55 5.01 -8.79 -25.64
N ARG A 56 6.24 -8.47 -25.25
CA ARG A 56 7.45 -9.26 -25.60
C ARG A 56 7.56 -10.55 -24.79
N ASP A 57 6.95 -10.61 -23.61
CA ASP A 57 6.90 -11.78 -22.73
C ASP A 57 5.44 -12.08 -22.34
N PRO A 58 4.70 -12.86 -23.16
CA PRO A 58 3.29 -13.12 -22.93
C PRO A 58 2.98 -13.84 -21.61
N ASP A 59 3.91 -14.67 -21.12
CA ASP A 59 3.71 -15.42 -19.89
C ASP A 59 3.81 -14.51 -18.66
N LYS A 60 4.87 -13.69 -18.58
CA LYS A 60 4.97 -12.67 -17.52
C LYS A 60 3.87 -11.62 -17.63
N GLN A 61 3.49 -11.24 -18.85
CA GLN A 61 2.39 -10.32 -19.06
C GLN A 61 1.10 -10.85 -18.45
N ARG A 62 0.72 -12.10 -18.75
CA ARG A 62 -0.49 -12.72 -18.19
C ARG A 62 -0.43 -12.76 -16.67
N GLN A 63 0.67 -13.22 -16.09
CA GLN A 63 0.85 -13.29 -14.63
C GLN A 63 0.72 -11.90 -13.97
N ALA A 64 1.34 -10.87 -14.55
CA ALA A 64 1.25 -9.51 -14.04
C ALA A 64 -0.17 -8.94 -14.16
N VAL A 65 -0.86 -9.18 -15.28
CA VAL A 65 -2.27 -8.77 -15.47
C VAL A 65 -3.18 -9.45 -14.44
N ASP A 66 -3.02 -10.75 -14.24
CA ASP A 66 -3.83 -11.52 -13.28
C ASP A 66 -3.60 -11.04 -11.85
N LEU A 67 -2.33 -10.81 -11.47
CA LEU A 67 -1.93 -10.27 -10.17
C LEU A 67 -2.56 -8.90 -9.91
N ILE A 68 -2.34 -7.94 -10.80
CA ILE A 68 -2.87 -6.57 -10.65
C ILE A 68 -4.39 -6.60 -10.60
N SER A 69 -5.03 -7.37 -11.49
CA SER A 69 -6.49 -7.50 -11.52
C SER A 69 -7.04 -8.13 -10.23
N GLY A 70 -6.33 -9.08 -9.64
CA GLY A 70 -6.66 -9.67 -8.34
C GLY A 70 -6.63 -8.64 -7.23
N LEU A 71 -5.50 -7.92 -7.09
CA LEU A 71 -5.29 -6.90 -6.07
C LEU A 71 -6.26 -5.72 -6.20
N MET A 72 -6.59 -5.32 -7.43
CA MET A 72 -7.61 -4.30 -7.69
C MET A 72 -9.01 -4.75 -7.25
N LYS A 73 -9.35 -6.04 -7.42
CA LYS A 73 -10.67 -6.57 -7.03
C LYS A 73 -10.78 -6.78 -5.53
N SER A 74 -9.71 -7.19 -4.87
CA SER A 74 -9.70 -7.37 -3.41
C SER A 74 -9.55 -6.05 -2.64
N GLY A 75 -9.03 -5.00 -3.29
CA GLY A 75 -8.73 -3.72 -2.65
C GLY A 75 -7.46 -3.76 -1.80
N GLU A 76 -6.59 -4.74 -2.03
CA GLU A 76 -5.36 -4.97 -1.26
C GLU A 76 -4.12 -4.39 -1.92
N GLY A 77 -4.23 -3.92 -3.18
CA GLY A 77 -3.12 -3.34 -3.92
C GLY A 77 -2.78 -1.91 -3.50
N VAL A 78 -1.49 -1.62 -3.40
CA VAL A 78 -0.95 -0.29 -3.15
C VAL A 78 0.12 0.03 -4.21
N ILE A 79 0.12 1.27 -4.72
CA ILE A 79 1.17 1.83 -5.58
C ILE A 79 1.61 3.19 -5.05
N SER A 80 2.74 3.71 -5.50
CA SER A 80 3.16 5.08 -5.17
C SER A 80 3.16 6.02 -6.35
N THR A 81 3.23 7.33 -6.06
CA THR A 81 3.42 8.36 -7.09
C THR A 81 4.68 8.14 -7.91
N GLN A 82 5.75 7.59 -7.31
CA GLN A 82 6.98 7.24 -8.02
C GLN A 82 6.72 6.13 -9.05
N VAL A 83 6.01 5.07 -8.66
CA VAL A 83 5.67 3.95 -9.54
C VAL A 83 4.87 4.43 -10.76
N LEU A 84 3.88 5.32 -10.56
CA LEU A 84 3.12 5.90 -11.67
C LEU A 84 3.99 6.73 -12.63
N GLN A 85 4.93 7.52 -12.10
CA GLN A 85 5.83 8.34 -12.92
C GLN A 85 6.77 7.48 -13.77
N GLU A 86 7.39 6.48 -13.15
CA GLU A 86 8.28 5.56 -13.84
C GLU A 86 7.52 4.74 -14.90
N TYR A 87 6.33 4.25 -14.56
CA TYR A 87 5.46 3.56 -15.51
C TYR A 87 5.13 4.42 -16.73
N ALA A 88 4.67 5.67 -16.53
CA ALA A 88 4.31 6.56 -17.63
C ALA A 88 5.51 6.81 -18.57
N ASN A 89 6.69 7.05 -18.01
CA ASN A 89 7.92 7.24 -18.77
C ASN A 89 8.30 5.99 -19.58
N VAL A 90 8.21 4.80 -18.96
CA VAL A 90 8.53 3.53 -19.62
C VAL A 90 7.49 3.17 -20.69
N ALA A 91 6.21 3.42 -20.43
CA ALA A 91 5.11 3.10 -21.33
C ALA A 91 5.17 3.92 -22.63
N VAL A 92 5.35 5.23 -22.53
CA VAL A 92 5.51 6.11 -23.70
C VAL A 92 6.84 5.83 -24.41
N GLY A 93 7.94 5.77 -23.67
CA GLY A 93 9.28 5.67 -24.25
C GLY A 93 9.65 4.26 -24.71
N LYS A 94 9.80 3.33 -23.75
CA LYS A 94 10.37 1.99 -24.00
C LYS A 94 9.36 1.02 -24.59
N LEU A 95 8.08 1.11 -24.20
CA LEU A 95 7.02 0.26 -24.76
C LEU A 95 6.40 0.83 -26.04
N GLY A 96 6.65 2.11 -26.34
CA GLY A 96 6.13 2.77 -27.54
C GLY A 96 4.61 2.84 -27.59
N GLN A 97 3.95 2.88 -26.43
CA GLN A 97 2.50 3.02 -26.35
C GLN A 97 2.11 4.46 -26.67
N SER A 98 0.98 4.64 -27.36
CA SER A 98 0.45 5.99 -27.58
C SER A 98 0.01 6.62 -26.26
N GLU A 99 0.09 7.93 -26.17
CA GLU A 99 -0.30 8.69 -24.98
C GLU A 99 -1.76 8.42 -24.60
N GLU A 100 -2.65 8.21 -25.58
CA GLU A 100 -4.04 7.82 -25.32
C GLU A 100 -4.17 6.48 -24.59
N VAL A 101 -3.31 5.51 -24.91
CA VAL A 101 -3.27 4.21 -24.22
C VAL A 101 -2.76 4.42 -22.79
N VAL A 102 -1.69 5.19 -22.63
CA VAL A 102 -1.09 5.47 -21.31
C VAL A 102 -2.04 6.23 -20.41
N LEU A 103 -2.76 7.23 -20.92
CA LEU A 103 -3.77 7.96 -20.16
C LEU A 103 -4.89 7.05 -19.65
N ARG A 104 -5.37 6.11 -20.48
CA ARG A 104 -6.38 5.12 -20.05
C ARG A 104 -5.84 4.18 -18.98
N GLN A 105 -4.58 3.76 -19.09
CA GLN A 105 -3.95 2.89 -18.10
C GLN A 105 -3.74 3.62 -16.77
N LEU A 106 -3.26 4.87 -16.80
CA LEU A 106 -3.12 5.70 -15.59
C LEU A 106 -4.48 5.89 -14.90
N HIS A 107 -5.53 6.20 -15.65
CA HIS A 107 -6.88 6.31 -15.11
C HIS A 107 -7.40 4.99 -14.50
N LEU A 108 -6.99 3.84 -15.05
CA LEU A 108 -7.31 2.54 -14.47
C LEU A 108 -6.58 2.34 -13.13
N LEU A 109 -5.30 2.70 -13.06
CA LEU A 109 -4.45 2.55 -11.88
C LEU A 109 -4.88 3.45 -10.72
N GLU A 110 -5.62 4.54 -10.96
CA GLU A 110 -6.23 5.38 -9.92
C GLU A 110 -7.21 4.62 -9.00
N LYS A 111 -7.62 3.41 -9.38
CA LYS A 111 -8.46 2.54 -8.54
C LYS A 111 -7.66 1.77 -7.47
N ILE A 112 -6.33 1.76 -7.57
CA ILE A 112 -5.42 1.16 -6.59
C ILE A 112 -5.11 2.21 -5.52
N GLU A 113 -4.95 1.80 -4.26
CA GLU A 113 -4.53 2.72 -3.20
C GLU A 113 -3.20 3.40 -3.57
N LEU A 114 -3.16 4.73 -3.53
CA LEU A 114 -1.99 5.52 -3.91
C LEU A 114 -1.31 6.12 -2.67
N VAL A 115 -0.04 5.80 -2.47
CA VAL A 115 0.82 6.46 -1.48
C VAL A 115 1.63 7.58 -2.12
N THR A 116 1.46 8.81 -1.61
CA THR A 116 2.23 9.98 -2.04
C THR A 116 3.53 10.07 -1.27
N GLN A 117 4.66 10.11 -1.98
CA GLN A 117 5.98 10.16 -1.34
C GLN A 117 6.21 11.52 -0.65
N SER A 118 6.57 11.48 0.63
CA SER A 118 6.90 12.66 1.44
C SER A 118 8.40 12.78 1.70
N SER A 119 8.85 13.95 2.17
CA SER A 119 10.26 14.19 2.51
C SER A 119 10.77 13.30 3.66
N SER A 120 9.90 12.95 4.61
CA SER A 120 10.25 12.01 5.68
C SER A 120 10.48 10.59 5.14
N MET A 121 9.68 10.17 4.15
CA MET A 121 9.86 8.89 3.47
C MET A 121 11.15 8.85 2.64
N ILE A 122 11.53 9.96 2.02
CA ILE A 122 12.83 10.08 1.32
C ILE A 122 14.00 9.93 2.30
N ARG A 123 13.94 10.62 3.44
CA ARG A 123 14.96 10.44 4.50
C ARG A 123 14.99 8.99 4.98
N ARG A 124 13.83 8.37 5.16
CA ARG A 124 13.71 6.96 5.54
C ARG A 124 14.32 6.03 4.48
N ALA A 125 14.16 6.32 3.20
CA ALA A 125 14.82 5.58 2.13
C ALA A 125 16.36 5.64 2.23
N VAL A 126 16.93 6.78 2.61
CA VAL A 126 18.39 6.89 2.86
C VAL A 126 18.82 5.97 4.02
N GLU A 127 18.03 5.88 5.09
CA GLU A 127 18.29 4.98 6.22
C GLU A 127 18.20 3.50 5.81
N ILE A 128 17.16 3.14 5.05
CA ILE A 128 16.97 1.79 4.50
C ILE A 128 18.14 1.42 3.61
N ARG A 129 18.52 2.28 2.66
CA ARG A 129 19.70 2.09 1.81
C ARG A 129 20.97 1.87 2.62
N LYS A 130 21.22 2.70 3.64
CA LYS A 130 22.39 2.55 4.52
C LYS A 130 22.38 1.21 5.26
N THR A 131 21.20 0.75 5.68
CA THR A 131 21.03 -0.47 6.48
C THR A 131 21.19 -1.73 5.65
N TYR A 132 20.59 -1.76 4.46
CA TYR A 132 20.49 -2.97 3.64
C TYR A 132 21.40 -2.97 2.41
N GLY A 133 22.08 -1.86 2.09
CA GLY A 133 23.01 -1.79 0.97
C GLY A 133 22.37 -1.80 -0.42
N ILE A 134 21.06 -1.59 -0.53
CA ILE A 134 20.31 -1.54 -1.80
C ILE A 134 20.45 -0.18 -2.50
N ASN A 135 20.04 -0.11 -3.77
CA ASN A 135 20.04 1.15 -4.48
C ASN A 135 19.01 2.13 -3.89
N PHE A 136 19.14 3.43 -4.18
CA PHE A 136 18.28 4.44 -3.57
C PHE A 136 16.81 4.36 -4.00
N TRP A 137 16.55 4.02 -5.27
CA TRP A 137 15.20 3.90 -5.81
C TRP A 137 14.47 2.70 -5.23
N ASP A 138 15.15 1.57 -5.10
CA ASP A 138 14.67 0.38 -4.37
C ASP A 138 14.33 0.72 -2.92
N ALA A 139 15.20 1.48 -2.24
CA ALA A 139 14.95 1.92 -0.87
C ALA A 139 13.75 2.86 -0.76
N CYS A 140 13.47 3.66 -1.79
CA CYS A 140 12.25 4.45 -1.87
C CYS A 140 11.01 3.57 -2.00
N ILE A 141 11.04 2.50 -2.80
CA ILE A 141 9.94 1.52 -2.89
C ILE A 141 9.66 0.90 -1.52
N VAL A 142 10.70 0.43 -0.81
CA VAL A 142 10.54 -0.12 0.55
C VAL A 142 9.98 0.92 1.52
N SER A 143 10.48 2.16 1.49
CA SER A 143 9.98 3.24 2.34
C SER A 143 8.51 3.59 2.06
N ASN A 144 8.11 3.57 0.78
CA ASN A 144 6.72 3.79 0.37
C ASN A 144 5.80 2.68 0.88
N ALA A 145 6.22 1.42 0.72
CA ALA A 145 5.49 0.25 1.21
C ALA A 145 5.40 0.24 2.75
N GLU A 146 6.48 0.60 3.45
CA GLU A 146 6.53 0.72 4.91
C GLU A 146 5.55 1.78 5.40
N SER A 147 5.51 2.94 4.74
CA SER A 147 4.58 4.02 5.10
C SER A 147 3.11 3.68 4.82
N ALA A 148 2.84 2.76 3.90
CA ALA A 148 1.48 2.31 3.56
C ALA A 148 1.06 1.06 4.36
N GLU A 149 1.90 0.62 5.32
CA GLU A 149 1.67 -0.57 6.15
C GLU A 149 1.48 -1.84 5.30
N CYS A 150 2.25 -1.97 4.21
CA CYS A 150 2.21 -3.15 3.35
C CYS A 150 2.95 -4.34 3.99
N ASP A 151 2.38 -5.53 3.84
CA ASP A 151 2.98 -6.79 4.31
C ASP A 151 4.03 -7.32 3.33
N ALA A 152 3.85 -7.04 2.04
CA ALA A 152 4.76 -7.47 1.00
C ALA A 152 4.84 -6.50 -0.19
N ILE A 153 5.93 -6.61 -0.95
CA ILE A 153 6.17 -5.92 -2.21
C ILE A 153 6.27 -6.97 -3.32
N TYR A 154 5.47 -6.81 -4.37
CA TYR A 154 5.64 -7.54 -5.62
C TYR A 154 6.67 -6.82 -6.49
N SER A 155 7.82 -7.45 -6.70
CA SER A 155 8.90 -6.94 -7.52
C SER A 155 9.76 -8.07 -8.07
N GLU A 156 10.19 -7.95 -9.33
CA GLU A 156 11.21 -8.83 -9.91
C GLU A 156 12.64 -8.39 -9.56
N ASP A 157 12.90 -7.08 -9.57
CA ASP A 157 14.25 -6.52 -9.47
C ASP A 157 14.80 -6.48 -8.04
N LEU A 158 13.90 -6.47 -7.04
CA LEU A 158 14.30 -6.62 -5.64
C LEU A 158 14.62 -8.08 -5.34
N ASN A 159 15.70 -8.31 -4.59
CA ASN A 159 16.13 -9.65 -4.18
C ASN A 159 14.98 -10.42 -3.51
N THR A 160 14.44 -11.41 -4.23
CA THR A 160 13.32 -12.26 -3.79
C THR A 160 13.68 -13.02 -2.52
N GLY A 161 12.75 -13.12 -1.57
CA GLY A 161 12.95 -13.85 -0.31
C GLY A 161 13.69 -13.08 0.78
N GLN A 162 14.09 -11.84 0.54
CA GLN A 162 14.58 -10.93 1.57
C GLN A 162 13.43 -10.16 2.23
N PHE A 163 13.65 -9.80 3.50
CA PHE A 163 12.78 -8.89 4.23
C PHE A 163 13.48 -7.55 4.38
N TYR A 164 12.79 -6.48 3.98
CA TYR A 164 13.27 -5.12 4.21
C TYR A 164 12.32 -4.41 5.16
N SER A 165 12.82 -4.03 6.33
CA SER A 165 12.01 -3.37 7.37
C SER A 165 10.74 -4.14 7.75
N GLY A 166 10.81 -5.48 7.74
CA GLY A 166 9.67 -6.36 8.04
C GLY A 166 8.74 -6.66 6.85
N ILE A 167 9.00 -6.08 5.68
CA ILE A 167 8.19 -6.27 4.46
C ILE A 167 8.80 -7.39 3.62
N ARG A 168 7.98 -8.36 3.21
CA ARG A 168 8.40 -9.50 2.37
C ARG A 168 8.54 -9.08 0.91
N ILE A 169 9.60 -9.49 0.23
CA ILE A 169 9.67 -9.37 -1.25
C ILE A 169 9.17 -10.64 -1.92
N ILE A 170 8.25 -10.48 -2.87
CA ILE A 170 7.64 -11.53 -3.67
C ILE A 170 7.94 -11.28 -5.13
N ASN A 171 8.53 -12.25 -5.81
CA ASN A 171 8.65 -12.22 -7.26
C ASN A 171 7.57 -13.14 -7.86
N PRO A 172 6.53 -12.57 -8.49
CA PRO A 172 5.38 -13.34 -8.97
C PRO A 172 5.69 -14.22 -10.20
N PHE A 173 6.90 -14.13 -10.76
CA PHE A 173 7.31 -14.86 -11.95
C PHE A 173 8.11 -16.13 -11.63
N VAL A 174 8.46 -16.36 -10.36
CA VAL A 174 9.28 -17.51 -9.91
C VAL A 174 8.74 -18.25 -8.68
N GLU A 175 7.77 -17.68 -7.95
CA GLU A 175 7.05 -18.36 -6.86
C GLU A 175 6.01 -19.37 -7.38
#